data_AF-A0A3B9RQX9-F1
#
_entry.id   AF-A0A3B9RQX9-F1
#
_cell.length_a   1.000
_cell.length_b   1.000
_cell.length_c   1.000
_cell.angle_alpha   90.00
_cell.angle_beta   90.00
_cell.angle_gamma   90.00
#
_symmetry.space_group_name_H-M   'P 1'
#
loop_
_entity.id
_entity.type
_entity.pdbx_description
1 polymer ?
#
loop_
_entity_poly.entity_id
_entity_poly.type
_entity_poly.pdbx_seq_one_letter_code
_entity_poly.pdbx_strand_id
1 'polypeptide(L)'
;MSRRNDAVRVYEVPTYKQIFPFIMPKRCDSLVFQTMVLDLTNAVAFIKKNKRSDGANYRVFELFIAALMRTITLRPELNRFIANYQYWQRKELSVNFVVKEDYTDDAPEHSMPLYFSEDMTLEEISKIINDAIIAQRQPANENFTDKAILFFIKFPKFFIRMVVGLAGLLDRYGKAPKALRDADGLHTTIFISN
;
A
#
# COMPACT_ATOMS: atom_id res chain seq x y z
N MET A 1 15.72 20.88 6.35
CA MET A 1 15.38 19.73 5.49
C MET A 1 13.87 19.74 5.28
N SER A 2 13.37 19.76 4.04
CA SER A 2 11.92 19.74 3.81
C SER A 2 11.36 18.40 4.30
N ARG A 3 10.41 18.43 5.24
CA ARG A 3 9.81 17.24 5.85
C ARG A 3 8.34 17.16 5.45
N ARG A 4 7.93 16.02 4.90
CA ARG A 4 6.53 15.61 4.87
C ARG A 4 6.24 14.75 6.10
N ASN A 5 4.97 14.60 6.43
CA ASN A 5 4.56 13.73 7.54
C ASN A 5 5.03 12.29 7.27
N ASP A 6 4.88 11.82 6.04
CA ASP A 6 5.11 10.45 5.57
C ASP A 6 6.53 10.16 5.05
N ALA A 7 7.31 11.20 4.76
CA ALA A 7 8.53 11.04 3.97
C ALA A 7 9.62 12.09 4.26
N VAL A 8 10.85 11.74 3.87
CA VAL A 8 12.01 12.64 3.91
C VAL A 8 12.46 12.95 2.48
N ARG A 9 12.81 14.21 2.22
CA ARG A 9 13.25 14.63 0.89
C ARG A 9 14.60 14.00 0.54
N VAL A 10 14.69 13.45 -0.68
CA VAL A 10 15.93 12.91 -1.24
C VAL A 10 16.57 13.97 -2.13
N TYR A 11 17.80 14.34 -1.82
CA TYR A 11 18.58 15.32 -2.59
C TYR A 11 19.59 14.66 -3.52
N GLU A 12 20.09 13.49 -3.14
CA GLU A 12 21.06 12.70 -3.90
C GLU A 12 20.37 11.86 -4.98
N VAL A 13 19.85 12.54 -5.99
CA VAL A 13 19.24 11.91 -7.17
C VAL A 13 20.10 12.25 -8.39
N PRO A 14 20.46 11.27 -9.25
CA PRO A 14 21.21 11.54 -10.48
C PRO A 14 20.51 12.61 -11.32
N THR A 15 21.27 13.56 -11.89
CA THR A 15 20.74 14.71 -12.66
C THR A 15 19.74 14.29 -13.73
N TYR A 16 20.00 13.18 -14.42
CA TYR A 16 19.09 12.62 -15.42
C TYR A 16 17.72 12.22 -14.86
N LYS A 17 17.64 11.69 -13.63
CA LYS A 17 16.35 11.37 -13.00
C LYS A 17 15.65 12.63 -12.50
N GLN A 18 16.38 13.67 -12.10
CA GLN A 18 15.78 14.92 -11.60
C GLN A 18 14.86 15.62 -12.60
N ILE A 19 15.07 15.42 -13.92
CA ILE A 19 14.23 16.04 -14.94
C ILE A 19 12.91 15.29 -15.18
N PHE A 20 12.81 14.02 -14.77
CA PHE A 20 11.64 13.17 -15.06
C PHE A 20 10.31 13.73 -14.57
N PRO A 21 10.18 14.28 -13.34
CA PRO A 21 8.91 14.85 -12.89
C PRO A 21 8.40 15.98 -13.80
N PHE A 22 9.28 16.66 -14.54
CA PHE A 22 8.91 17.76 -15.44
C PHE A 22 8.53 17.27 -16.84
N ILE A 23 9.14 16.16 -17.31
CA ILE A 23 8.88 15.60 -18.65
C ILE A 23 7.74 14.58 -18.62
N MET A 24 7.57 13.87 -17.50
CA MET A 24 6.55 12.83 -17.28
C MET A 24 5.57 13.28 -16.17
N PRO A 25 4.66 14.23 -16.46
CA PRO A 25 3.81 14.84 -15.45
C PRO A 25 2.68 13.91 -14.97
N LYS A 26 2.24 12.95 -15.80
CA LYS A 26 1.19 12.00 -15.42
C LYS A 26 1.81 10.69 -14.97
N ARG A 27 1.14 9.99 -14.05
CA ARG A 27 1.57 8.65 -13.60
C ARG A 27 1.72 7.67 -14.76
N CYS A 28 0.82 7.75 -15.75
CA CYS A 28 0.83 6.87 -16.92
C CYS A 28 2.04 7.07 -17.84
N ASP A 29 2.64 8.26 -17.84
CA ASP A 29 3.79 8.59 -18.69
C ASP A 29 5.08 7.91 -18.17
N SER A 30 5.06 7.48 -16.91
CA SER A 30 6.17 6.80 -16.22
C SER A 30 5.89 5.32 -15.91
N LEU A 31 4.83 4.72 -16.49
CA LEU A 31 4.50 3.31 -16.27
C LEU A 31 5.41 2.40 -17.08
N VAL A 32 5.99 1.40 -16.40
CA VAL A 32 6.75 0.32 -17.02
C VAL A 32 6.13 -0.99 -16.59
N PHE A 33 5.70 -1.79 -17.56
CA PHE A 33 5.18 -3.13 -17.31
C PHE A 33 6.30 -4.15 -17.45
N GLN A 34 6.44 -5.01 -16.45
CA GLN A 34 7.40 -6.11 -16.47
C GLN A 34 6.68 -7.41 -16.11
N THR A 35 6.76 -8.39 -17.01
CA THR A 35 6.31 -9.75 -16.75
C THR A 35 7.49 -10.57 -16.25
N MET A 36 7.30 -11.31 -15.16
CA MET A 36 8.30 -12.21 -14.60
C MET A 36 7.70 -13.59 -14.33
N VAL A 37 8.49 -14.63 -14.58
CA VAL A 37 8.16 -16.01 -14.21
C VAL A 37 9.12 -16.43 -13.10
N LEU A 38 8.58 -16.86 -11.97
CA LEU A 38 9.35 -17.28 -10.80
C LEU A 38 9.15 -18.77 -10.56
N ASP A 39 10.25 -19.52 -10.40
CA ASP A 39 10.19 -20.91 -9.95
C ASP A 39 9.96 -20.95 -8.43
N LEU A 40 8.80 -21.51 -8.04
CA LEU A 40 8.38 -21.63 -6.65
C LEU A 40 8.55 -23.05 -6.09
N THR A 41 9.23 -23.96 -6.80
CA THR A 41 9.37 -25.37 -6.39
C THR A 41 9.92 -25.49 -4.97
N ASN A 42 11.01 -24.80 -4.67
CA ASN A 42 11.63 -24.80 -3.34
C ASN A 42 10.80 -24.05 -2.29
N ALA A 43 10.13 -22.97 -2.69
CA ALA A 43 9.25 -22.21 -1.81
C ALA A 43 8.05 -23.05 -1.34
N VAL A 44 7.42 -23.79 -2.26
CA VAL A 44 6.33 -24.71 -1.95
C VAL A 44 6.81 -25.86 -1.08
N ALA A 45 7.99 -26.41 -1.35
CA ALA A 45 8.59 -27.45 -0.50
C ALA A 45 8.84 -26.94 0.93
N PHE A 46 9.36 -25.71 1.06
CA PHE A 46 9.55 -25.05 2.35
C PHE A 46 8.24 -24.88 3.12
N ILE A 47 7.18 -24.40 2.45
CA ILE A 47 5.84 -24.26 3.05
C ILE A 47 5.32 -25.61 3.55
N LYS A 48 5.43 -26.67 2.73
CA LYS A 48 4.99 -28.02 3.10
C LYS A 48 5.74 -28.57 4.32
N LYS A 49 7.05 -28.32 4.41
CA LYS A 49 7.89 -28.77 5.52
C LYS A 49 7.58 -28.02 6.83
N ASN A 50 7.23 -26.75 6.74
CA ASN A 50 6.91 -25.90 7.89
C ASN A 50 5.42 -25.84 8.23
N LYS A 51 4.63 -26.81 7.73
CA LYS A 51 3.24 -26.97 8.17
C LYS A 51 3.22 -27.29 9.66
N ARG A 52 2.69 -26.37 10.46
CA ARG A 52 2.50 -26.56 11.89
C ARG A 52 1.19 -27.29 12.16
N SER A 53 1.18 -28.14 13.18
CA SER A 53 0.02 -28.91 13.63
C SER A 53 -1.06 -28.05 14.31
N ASP A 54 -0.74 -26.80 14.65
CA ASP A 54 -1.61 -25.80 15.29
C ASP A 54 -2.54 -25.05 14.29
N GLY A 55 -2.43 -25.35 12.99
CA GLY A 55 -3.24 -24.73 11.94
C GLY A 55 -2.66 -23.44 11.35
N ALA A 56 -1.56 -22.90 11.92
CA ALA A 56 -0.86 -21.74 11.39
C ALA A 56 0.00 -22.17 10.18
N ASN A 57 -0.63 -22.23 9.01
CA ASN A 57 0.02 -22.58 7.76
C ASN A 57 0.44 -21.33 6.98
N TYR A 58 1.73 -21.23 6.65
CA TYR A 58 2.20 -20.27 5.65
C TYR A 58 1.57 -20.58 4.29
N ARG A 59 1.06 -19.58 3.59
CA ARG A 59 0.67 -19.66 2.19
C ARG A 59 1.79 -19.06 1.35
N VAL A 60 1.67 -19.24 0.04
CA VAL A 60 2.62 -18.64 -0.91
C VAL A 60 2.58 -17.11 -0.82
N PHE A 61 1.42 -16.55 -0.47
CA PHE A 61 1.20 -15.11 -0.37
C PHE A 61 2.05 -14.44 0.72
N GLU A 62 2.06 -14.96 1.95
CA GLU A 62 2.85 -14.35 3.03
C GLU A 62 4.35 -14.49 2.76
N LEU A 63 4.79 -15.62 2.19
CA LEU A 63 6.17 -15.81 1.78
C LEU A 63 6.58 -14.82 0.67
N PHE A 64 5.69 -14.57 -0.29
CA PHE A 64 5.92 -13.63 -1.38
C PHE A 64 6.01 -12.19 -0.86
N ILE A 65 5.10 -11.78 0.03
CA ILE A 65 5.16 -10.47 0.68
C ILE A 65 6.45 -10.32 1.48
N ALA A 66 6.82 -11.31 2.27
CA ALA A 66 8.07 -11.27 3.04
C ALA A 66 9.30 -11.10 2.14
N ALA A 67 9.36 -11.82 1.02
CA ALA A 67 10.44 -11.68 0.04
C ALA A 67 10.46 -10.29 -0.61
N LEU A 68 9.30 -9.72 -0.97
CA LEU A 68 9.18 -8.37 -1.51
C LEU A 68 9.62 -7.32 -0.50
N MET A 69 9.15 -7.40 0.75
CA MET A 69 9.52 -6.48 1.82
C MET A 69 11.03 -6.50 2.04
N ARG A 70 11.63 -7.69 2.12
CA ARG A 70 13.08 -7.85 2.23
C ARG A 70 13.82 -7.23 1.04
N THR A 71 13.31 -7.42 -0.17
CA THR A 71 13.91 -6.84 -1.39
C THR A 71 13.89 -5.32 -1.35
N ILE A 72 12.78 -4.72 -0.93
CA ILE A 72 12.62 -3.27 -0.84
C ILE A 72 13.51 -2.69 0.27
N THR A 73 13.62 -3.36 1.41
CA THR A 73 14.58 -2.98 2.47
C THR A 73 16.02 -2.98 1.95
N LEU A 74 16.41 -3.99 1.19
CA LEU A 74 17.76 -4.08 0.59
C LEU A 74 17.97 -3.11 -0.58
N ARG A 75 16.89 -2.55 -1.14
CA ARG A 75 16.89 -1.61 -2.27
C ARG A 75 15.93 -0.44 -1.96
N PRO A 76 16.31 0.46 -1.03
CA PRO A 76 15.42 1.51 -0.53
C PRO A 76 14.95 2.48 -1.62
N GLU A 77 15.62 2.51 -2.78
CA GLU A 77 15.20 3.28 -3.95
C GLU A 77 13.81 2.88 -4.46
N LEU A 78 13.41 1.62 -4.28
CA LEU A 78 12.07 1.12 -4.64
C LEU A 78 10.98 1.71 -3.75
N ASN A 79 11.32 2.15 -2.53
CA ASN A 79 10.41 2.78 -1.59
C ASN A 79 10.43 4.33 -1.66
N ARG A 80 10.74 4.87 -2.84
CA ARG A 80 10.70 6.31 -3.12
C ARG A 80 9.47 6.66 -3.94
N PHE A 81 8.97 7.87 -3.76
CA PHE A 81 7.90 8.42 -4.58
C PHE A 81 8.21 9.85 -4.98
N ILE A 82 7.50 10.33 -6.01
CA ILE A 82 7.61 11.69 -6.50
C ILE A 82 6.35 12.44 -6.09
N ALA A 83 6.51 13.59 -5.43
CA ALA A 83 5.42 14.48 -5.10
C ALA A 83 5.88 15.92 -5.24
N ASN A 84 5.04 16.76 -5.86
CA ASN A 84 5.35 18.16 -6.13
C ASN A 84 6.71 18.36 -6.82
N TYR A 85 6.98 17.58 -7.88
CA TYR A 85 8.24 17.60 -8.65
C TYR A 85 9.51 17.28 -7.83
N GLN A 86 9.36 16.62 -6.68
CA GLN A 86 10.47 16.30 -5.79
C GLN A 86 10.46 14.81 -5.43
N TYR A 87 11.65 14.25 -5.19
CA TYR A 87 11.83 12.89 -4.74
C TYR A 87 11.76 12.79 -3.21
N TRP A 88 11.03 11.77 -2.75
CA TRP A 88 10.75 11.52 -1.35
C TRP A 88 11.00 10.06 -1.00
N GLN A 89 11.71 9.82 0.10
CA GLN A 89 11.89 8.50 0.69
C GLN A 89 10.77 8.28 1.71
N ARG A 90 9.95 7.23 1.52
CA ARG A 90 8.95 6.85 2.52
C ARG A 90 9.64 6.42 3.81
N LYS A 91 9.08 6.82 4.95
CA LYS A 91 9.58 6.41 6.28
C LYS A 91 9.10 5.02 6.70
N GLU A 92 8.00 4.57 6.11
CA GLU A 92 7.32 3.34 6.46
C GLU A 92 7.42 2.34 5.31
N LEU A 93 7.33 1.06 5.67
CA LEU A 93 7.22 -0.05 4.75
C LEU A 93 5.78 -0.57 4.84
N SER A 94 5.02 -0.45 3.76
CA SER A 94 3.59 -0.80 3.78
C SER A 94 3.13 -1.54 2.53
N VAL A 95 2.25 -2.52 2.73
CA VAL A 95 1.63 -3.29 1.66
C VAL A 95 0.15 -3.05 1.74
N ASN A 96 -0.45 -2.71 0.62
CA ASN A 96 -1.90 -2.76 0.47
C ASN A 96 -2.26 -3.89 -0.48
N PHE A 97 -3.29 -4.64 -0.15
CA PHE A 97 -3.84 -5.67 -1.02
C PHE A 97 -5.35 -5.71 -0.88
N VAL A 98 -6.00 -6.18 -1.94
CA VAL A 98 -7.45 -6.31 -1.99
C VAL A 98 -7.84 -7.66 -1.42
N VAL A 99 -8.76 -7.66 -0.47
CA VAL A 99 -9.37 -8.87 0.11
C VAL A 99 -10.85 -8.84 -0.20
N LYS A 100 -11.33 -9.91 -0.85
CA LYS A 100 -12.76 -10.17 -0.98
C LYS A 100 -13.30 -10.79 0.31
N GLU A 101 -14.45 -10.32 0.76
CA GLU A 101 -15.16 -10.93 1.90
C GLU A 101 -15.55 -12.38 1.60
N ASP A 102 -16.09 -12.60 0.40
CA ASP A 102 -16.52 -13.90 -0.12
C ASP A 102 -15.94 -14.18 -1.51
N TYR A 103 -15.91 -15.45 -1.91
CA TYR A 103 -15.44 -15.86 -3.24
C TYR A 103 -16.48 -15.62 -4.37
N THR A 104 -17.53 -14.83 -4.11
CA THR A 104 -18.52 -14.45 -5.12
C THR A 104 -18.03 -13.24 -5.93
N ASP A 105 -18.52 -13.12 -7.16
CA ASP A 105 -18.14 -12.00 -8.03
C ASP A 105 -18.62 -10.64 -7.47
N ASP A 106 -19.73 -10.65 -6.72
CA ASP A 106 -20.35 -9.45 -6.12
C ASP A 106 -19.89 -9.17 -4.67
N ALA A 107 -18.93 -9.93 -4.14
CA ALA A 107 -18.46 -9.74 -2.77
C ALA A 107 -17.78 -8.37 -2.61
N PRO A 108 -18.05 -7.64 -1.51
CA PRO A 108 -17.35 -6.40 -1.20
C PRO A 108 -15.83 -6.62 -1.16
N GLU A 109 -15.12 -5.75 -1.87
CA GLU A 109 -13.67 -5.68 -1.87
C GLU A 109 -13.20 -4.64 -0.87
N HIS A 110 -12.36 -5.06 0.07
CA HIS A 110 -11.78 -4.16 1.05
C HIS A 110 -10.28 -4.10 0.88
N SER A 111 -9.77 -2.89 1.08
CA SER A 111 -8.37 -2.58 0.92
C SER A 111 -7.86 -2.02 2.24
N MET A 112 -6.90 -2.70 2.86
CA MET A 112 -6.31 -2.24 4.11
C MET A 112 -4.79 -2.15 3.99
N PRO A 113 -4.20 -0.96 4.24
CA PRO A 113 -2.75 -0.83 4.30
C PRO A 113 -2.21 -1.54 5.54
N LEU A 114 -1.37 -2.54 5.34
CA LEU A 114 -0.57 -3.19 6.37
C LEU A 114 0.79 -2.53 6.47
N TYR A 115 1.32 -2.48 7.69
CA TYR A 115 2.59 -1.85 8.01
C TYR A 115 3.58 -2.90 8.53
N PHE A 116 4.82 -2.80 8.07
CA PHE A 116 5.89 -3.75 8.39
C PHE A 116 7.14 -3.02 8.85
N SER A 117 8.01 -3.75 9.55
CA SER A 117 9.37 -3.33 9.89
C SER A 117 10.41 -4.13 9.09
N GLU A 118 11.58 -3.54 8.89
CA GLU A 118 12.67 -4.08 8.06
C GLU A 118 13.28 -5.40 8.59
N ASP A 119 13.13 -5.63 9.89
CA ASP A 119 13.67 -6.74 10.68
C ASP A 119 12.64 -7.84 11.00
N MET A 120 11.38 -7.66 10.59
CA MET A 120 10.33 -8.65 10.84
C MET A 120 10.65 -10.02 10.22
N THR A 121 10.35 -11.05 10.98
CA THR A 121 10.42 -12.45 10.57
C THR A 121 9.23 -12.86 9.71
N LEU A 122 9.36 -13.97 8.98
CA LEU A 122 8.25 -14.53 8.20
C LEU A 122 7.02 -14.85 9.08
N GLU A 123 7.24 -15.27 10.32
CA GLU A 123 6.18 -15.59 11.26
C GLU A 123 5.37 -14.36 11.65
N GLU A 124 6.05 -13.24 11.97
CA GLU A 124 5.40 -11.97 12.31
C GLU A 124 4.62 -11.40 11.12
N ILE A 125 5.23 -11.40 9.93
CA ILE A 125 4.56 -10.97 8.69
C ILE A 125 3.32 -11.81 8.43
N SER A 126 3.44 -13.13 8.56
CA SER A 126 2.32 -14.05 8.36
C SER A 126 1.21 -13.81 9.35
N LYS A 127 1.54 -13.53 10.62
CA LYS A 127 0.54 -13.20 11.65
C LYS A 127 -0.21 -11.92 11.32
N ILE A 128 0.49 -10.83 10.97
CA ILE A 128 -0.14 -9.55 10.61
C ILE A 128 -1.10 -9.71 9.43
N ILE A 129 -0.69 -10.46 8.40
CA ILE A 129 -1.54 -10.71 7.22
C ILE A 129 -2.76 -11.55 7.58
N ASN A 130 -2.60 -12.63 8.34
CA ASN A 130 -3.72 -13.48 8.73
C ASN A 130 -4.70 -12.74 9.65
N ASP A 131 -4.22 -11.98 10.62
CA ASP A 131 -5.04 -11.16 11.51
C ASP A 131 -5.86 -10.13 10.70
N ALA A 132 -5.23 -9.49 9.70
CA ALA A 132 -5.91 -8.56 8.80
C ALA A 132 -7.00 -9.24 7.94
N ILE A 133 -6.71 -10.42 7.38
CA ILE A 133 -7.69 -11.18 6.60
C ILE A 133 -8.87 -11.62 7.49
N ILE A 134 -8.59 -12.08 8.71
CA ILE A 134 -9.63 -12.49 9.66
C ILE A 134 -10.50 -11.29 10.06
N ALA A 135 -9.88 -10.15 10.35
CA ALA A 135 -10.60 -8.92 10.70
C ALA A 135 -11.54 -8.47 9.58
N GLN A 136 -11.13 -8.64 8.32
CA GLN A 136 -11.92 -8.21 7.17
C GLN A 136 -13.04 -9.18 6.78
N ARG A 137 -12.88 -10.47 7.08
CA ARG A 137 -13.92 -11.49 6.88
C ARG A 137 -15.01 -11.45 7.95
N GLN A 138 -14.76 -10.78 9.07
CA GLN A 138 -15.85 -10.47 9.98
C GLN A 138 -16.71 -9.40 9.32
N PRO A 139 -18.04 -9.56 9.26
CA PRO A 139 -18.93 -8.57 8.67
C PRO A 139 -18.78 -7.26 9.45
N ALA A 140 -17.91 -6.39 8.96
CA ALA A 140 -17.62 -5.11 9.56
C ALA A 140 -18.79 -4.21 9.24
N ASN A 141 -19.76 -4.12 10.16
CA ASN A 141 -20.84 -3.12 10.23
C ASN A 141 -20.87 -2.18 9.01
N GLU A 142 -21.51 -2.62 7.92
CA GLU A 142 -21.70 -1.89 6.64
C GLU A 142 -22.28 -0.47 6.86
N ASN A 143 -22.77 -0.19 8.06
CA ASN A 143 -23.44 1.02 8.43
C ASN A 143 -22.57 2.28 8.58
N PHE A 144 -21.26 2.22 8.88
CA PHE A 144 -20.53 3.47 9.20
C PHE A 144 -20.05 4.24 7.97
N THR A 145 -19.39 3.54 7.04
CA THR A 145 -18.84 4.13 5.82
C THR A 145 -19.95 4.66 4.91
N ASP A 146 -21.01 3.88 4.72
CA ASP A 146 -22.15 4.29 3.90
C ASP A 146 -22.90 5.49 4.49
N LYS A 147 -23.08 5.54 5.81
CA LYS A 147 -23.69 6.71 6.48
C LYS A 147 -22.81 7.96 6.35
N ALA A 148 -21.49 7.81 6.43
CA ALA A 148 -20.57 8.92 6.24
C ALA A 148 -20.61 9.45 4.79
N ILE A 149 -20.63 8.55 3.80
CA ILE A 149 -20.74 8.90 2.37
C ILE A 149 -22.08 9.59 2.10
N LEU A 150 -23.19 9.02 2.58
CA LEU A 150 -24.53 9.60 2.44
C LEU A 150 -24.66 10.96 3.11
N PHE A 151 -23.98 11.17 4.24
CA PHE A 151 -23.91 12.47 4.89
C PHE A 151 -23.11 13.48 4.03
N PHE A 152 -22.00 13.05 3.43
CA PHE A 152 -21.14 13.91 2.64
C PHE A 152 -21.77 14.33 1.29
N ILE A 153 -22.54 13.44 0.65
CA ILE A 153 -23.21 13.72 -0.64
C ILE A 153 -24.36 14.72 -0.47
N LYS A 154 -24.89 14.91 0.74
CA LYS A 154 -25.93 15.92 1.01
C LYS A 154 -25.43 17.36 0.92
N PHE A 155 -24.12 17.59 0.92
CA PHE A 155 -23.55 18.93 0.79
C PHE A 155 -23.61 19.44 -0.68
N PRO A 156 -23.69 20.77 -0.89
CA PRO A 156 -23.61 21.34 -2.23
C PRO A 156 -22.32 20.94 -2.96
N LYS A 157 -22.42 20.65 -4.27
CA LYS A 157 -21.28 20.18 -5.09
C LYS A 157 -20.04 21.07 -5.00
N PHE A 158 -20.20 22.39 -4.89
CA PHE A 158 -19.08 23.32 -4.75
C PHE A 158 -18.31 23.11 -3.44
N PHE A 159 -19.00 22.83 -2.33
CA PHE A 159 -18.38 22.58 -1.04
C PHE A 159 -17.57 21.29 -1.05
N ILE A 160 -18.13 20.21 -1.59
CA ILE A 160 -17.41 18.93 -1.74
C ILE A 160 -16.15 19.11 -2.58
N ARG A 161 -16.25 19.81 -3.72
CA ARG A 161 -15.09 20.13 -4.58
C ARG A 161 -14.02 20.95 -3.85
N MET A 162 -14.43 21.91 -3.01
CA MET A 162 -13.51 22.71 -2.22
C MET A 162 -12.76 21.85 -1.19
N VAL A 163 -13.47 20.98 -0.46
CA VAL A 163 -12.88 20.09 0.54
C VAL A 163 -11.91 19.11 -0.10
N VAL A 164 -12.29 18.46 -1.20
CA VAL A 164 -11.41 17.55 -1.95
C VAL A 164 -10.21 18.30 -2.53
N GLY A 165 -10.40 19.51 -3.05
CA GLY A 165 -9.31 20.35 -3.54
C GLY A 165 -8.33 20.73 -2.44
N LEU A 166 -8.82 21.08 -1.26
CA LEU A 166 -8.00 21.38 -0.08
C LEU A 166 -7.24 20.13 0.40
N ALA A 167 -7.90 18.97 0.43
CA ALA A 167 -7.29 17.70 0.77
C ALA A 167 -6.14 17.34 -0.19
N GLY A 168 -6.35 17.49 -1.50
CA GLY A 168 -5.31 17.30 -2.51
C GLY A 168 -4.15 18.31 -2.39
N LEU A 169 -4.44 19.56 -2.01
CA LEU A 169 -3.42 20.56 -1.74
C LEU A 169 -2.58 20.19 -0.51
N LEU A 170 -3.24 19.76 0.58
CA LEU A 170 -2.57 19.29 1.79
C LEU A 170 -1.69 18.07 1.51
N ASP A 171 -2.16 17.12 0.70
CA ASP A 171 -1.35 15.97 0.28
C ASP A 171 -0.16 16.39 -0.60
N ARG A 172 -0.36 17.33 -1.52
CA ARG A 172 0.75 17.89 -2.34
C ARG A 172 1.87 18.47 -1.47
N TYR A 173 1.54 19.15 -0.37
CA TYR A 173 2.52 19.67 0.58
C TYR A 173 2.89 18.70 1.72
N GLY A 174 2.36 17.48 1.71
CA GLY A 174 2.65 16.44 2.70
C GLY A 174 2.14 16.73 4.12
N LYS A 175 1.08 17.54 4.21
CA LYS A 175 0.34 17.87 5.44
C LYS A 175 -0.98 17.08 5.56
N ALA A 176 -1.24 16.14 4.66
CA ALA A 176 -2.43 15.30 4.72
C ALA A 176 -2.48 14.51 6.05
N PRO A 177 -3.67 14.40 6.68
CA PRO A 177 -3.86 13.53 7.84
C PRO A 177 -3.60 12.08 7.48
N LYS A 178 -3.05 11.31 8.43
CA LYS A 178 -2.79 9.86 8.24
C LYS A 178 -4.07 9.11 7.84
N ALA A 179 -5.22 9.46 8.41
CA ALA A 179 -6.50 8.83 8.08
C ALA A 179 -6.91 8.98 6.60
N LEU A 180 -6.62 10.13 5.97
CA LEU A 180 -6.92 10.33 4.55
C LEU A 180 -6.03 9.44 3.67
N ARG A 181 -4.77 9.30 4.08
CA ARG A 181 -3.77 8.49 3.38
C ARG A 181 -4.08 6.99 3.51
N ASP A 182 -4.52 6.56 4.70
CA ASP A 182 -4.92 5.18 4.96
C ASP A 182 -6.19 4.81 4.18
N ALA A 183 -7.11 5.78 4.01
CA ALA A 183 -8.35 5.59 3.25
C ALA A 183 -8.15 5.53 1.72
N ASP A 184 -7.15 6.21 1.16
CA ASP A 184 -6.84 6.12 -0.29
C ASP A 184 -6.28 4.73 -0.65
N GLY A 185 -5.56 4.09 0.28
CA GLY A 185 -4.92 2.78 0.07
C GLY A 185 -3.78 2.79 -0.97
N LEU A 186 -3.69 3.79 -1.85
CA LEU A 186 -2.68 3.90 -2.89
C LEU A 186 -1.38 4.56 -2.42
N HIS A 187 -1.36 5.12 -1.20
CA HIS A 187 -0.15 5.74 -0.62
C HIS A 187 0.72 4.73 0.15
N THR A 188 0.76 3.48 -0.29
CA THR A 188 1.64 2.44 0.28
C THR A 188 2.94 2.26 -0.50
N THR A 189 3.85 1.44 0.03
CA THR A 189 5.07 1.03 -0.68
C THR A 189 4.74 0.17 -1.89
N ILE A 190 3.81 -0.78 -1.72
CA ILE A 190 3.37 -1.68 -2.79
C ILE A 190 1.88 -1.91 -2.69
N PHE A 191 1.27 -2.06 -3.86
CA PHE A 191 -0.11 -2.50 -4.02
C PHE A 191 -0.12 -3.86 -4.71
N ILE A 192 -0.78 -4.85 -4.12
CA ILE A 192 -0.84 -6.22 -4.61
C ILE A 192 -2.30 -6.57 -4.90
N SER A 193 -2.55 -7.07 -6.09
CA SER A 193 -3.86 -7.58 -6.51
C SER A 193 -3.66 -9.00 -7.04
N ASN A 194 -4.55 -9.90 -6.64
CA ASN A 194 -4.57 -11.32 -6.99
C ASN A 194 -5.99 -11.69 -7.42
#